data_AF-A0A7C2HCX9-F1
#
_entry.id   AF-A0A7C2HCX9-F1
#
_cell.length_a   1.000
_cell.length_b   1.000
_cell.length_c   1.000
_cell.angle_alpha   90.00
_cell.angle_beta   90.00
_cell.angle_gamma   90.00
#
_symmetry.space_group_name_H-M   'P 1'
#
loop_
_entity.id
_entity.type
_entity.pdbx_description
1 polymer ?
#
loop_
_entity_poly.entity_id
_entity_poly.type
_entity_poly.pdbx_seq_one_letter_code
_entity_poly.pdbx_strand_id
1 'polypeptide(L)'
;MPYQRATAVEIDSKMREDFRKRLKEYGVSAESTDPVLAVLFRTFAQQLENLYSDTGRIRLALLDELIAGLGIEPRKARPAQAVVRVLGASSPVHVDAGATLRSQTPTGERFNFSTDAPVTVSGAQIVLGAAYEKGQLRLLAGVEMPEPFLAARPALDPVKVNLGPSPALFLAVEPAGKEHLSGHSVYFDLTPDARPVQEALAVETWCLAGLQGEFSGPGILRPRPANAGLRRLEWLVRPAGAANGAEEVQDKTPMLPPGFYAGRVFLLPAIPPERQFLCAVPRGLEAPLGRIFGREAQSLFSRPRAWFRITFPREIPPLHTAIGGVFLHAITASNVECFNQTIVFEKHGTAIPISREGGTDWQLVSPLSLIGEVDTPYLEETVPSTNPLAGRYAIRNGRIEITPAKWPDGRPQSLVNIRVWISAGEAAN
;
A
#
# COMPACT_ATOMS: atom_id res chain seq x y z
N MET A 1 24.90 -5.08 -15.75
CA MET A 1 25.39 -6.45 -15.49
C MET A 1 25.45 -6.64 -13.98
N PRO A 2 24.60 -7.47 -13.37
CA PRO A 2 24.75 -7.81 -11.96
C PRO A 2 26.07 -8.58 -11.80
N TYR A 3 26.95 -8.12 -10.92
CA TYR A 3 28.14 -8.87 -10.55
C TYR A 3 27.66 -10.15 -9.84
N GLN A 4 27.87 -11.32 -10.45
CA GLN A 4 27.69 -12.58 -9.75
C GLN A 4 28.70 -12.64 -8.60
N ARG A 5 28.20 -12.84 -7.37
CA ARG A 5 29.05 -13.09 -6.20
C ARG A 5 29.78 -14.42 -6.43
N ALA A 6 31.11 -14.38 -6.42
CA ALA A 6 31.92 -15.60 -6.52
C ALA A 6 31.75 -16.41 -5.23
N THR A 7 31.31 -17.65 -5.36
CA THR A 7 31.11 -18.57 -4.23
C THR A 7 32.45 -19.15 -3.77
N ALA A 8 32.56 -19.60 -2.50
CA ALA A 8 33.77 -20.24 -2.00
C ALA A 8 34.22 -21.44 -2.86
N VAL A 9 33.28 -22.15 -3.49
CA VAL A 9 33.58 -23.28 -4.39
C VAL A 9 34.24 -22.80 -5.68
N GLU A 10 33.77 -21.70 -6.26
CA GLU A 10 34.35 -21.11 -7.47
C GLU A 10 35.74 -20.52 -7.18
N ILE A 11 35.91 -19.88 -6.01
CA ILE A 11 37.19 -19.34 -5.56
C ILE A 11 38.20 -20.47 -5.32
N ASP A 12 37.81 -21.54 -4.61
CA ASP A 12 38.66 -22.73 -4.37
C ASP A 12 39.06 -23.39 -5.69
N SER A 13 38.12 -23.60 -6.61
CA SER A 13 38.38 -24.21 -7.92
C SER A 13 39.38 -23.39 -8.73
N LYS A 14 39.19 -22.07 -8.80
CA LYS A 14 40.08 -21.16 -9.52
C LYS A 14 41.47 -21.11 -8.90
N MET A 15 41.57 -21.06 -7.57
CA MET A 15 42.87 -21.07 -6.87
C MET A 15 43.65 -22.36 -7.13
N ARG A 16 42.97 -23.52 -7.13
CA ARG A 16 43.60 -24.80 -7.47
C ARG A 16 44.07 -24.83 -8.91
N GLU A 17 43.29 -24.28 -9.83
CA GLU A 17 43.66 -24.19 -11.24
C GLU A 17 44.89 -23.30 -11.45
N ASP A 18 44.90 -22.10 -10.85
CA ASP A 18 46.03 -21.17 -10.90
C ASP A 18 47.28 -21.76 -10.25
N PHE A 19 47.13 -22.47 -9.13
CA PHE A 19 48.24 -23.15 -8.46
C PHE A 19 48.82 -24.28 -9.31
N ARG A 20 47.98 -25.11 -9.93
CA ARG A 20 48.43 -26.17 -10.87
C ARG A 20 49.13 -25.57 -12.08
N LYS A 21 48.63 -24.45 -12.61
CA LYS A 21 49.24 -23.75 -13.74
C LYS A 21 50.65 -23.26 -13.37
N ARG A 22 50.81 -22.64 -12.20
CA ARG A 22 52.12 -22.21 -11.70
C ARG A 22 53.06 -23.38 -11.40
N LEU A 23 52.58 -24.47 -10.81
CA LEU A 23 53.41 -25.67 -10.58
C LEU A 23 53.98 -26.25 -11.88
N LYS A 24 53.19 -26.26 -12.96
CA LYS A 24 53.66 -26.65 -14.29
C LYS A 24 54.78 -25.74 -14.82
N GLU A 25 54.71 -24.43 -14.55
CA GLU A 25 55.76 -23.47 -14.93
C GLU A 25 57.09 -23.74 -14.20
N TYR A 26 57.05 -24.35 -13.00
CA TYR A 26 58.24 -24.76 -12.24
C TYR A 26 58.65 -26.23 -12.47
N GLY A 27 58.08 -26.91 -13.48
CA GLY A 27 58.46 -28.28 -13.85
C GLY A 27 57.95 -29.37 -12.91
N VAL A 28 56.99 -29.08 -12.03
CA VAL A 28 56.41 -30.04 -11.08
C VAL A 28 55.03 -30.48 -11.56
N SER A 29 54.86 -31.76 -11.88
CA SER A 29 53.55 -32.37 -12.19
C SER A 29 53.02 -33.16 -10.99
N ALA A 30 52.10 -32.59 -10.22
CA ALA A 30 51.38 -33.32 -9.19
C ALA A 30 50.03 -33.80 -9.75
N GLU A 31 49.87 -35.11 -9.96
CA GLU A 31 48.61 -35.73 -10.43
C GLU A 31 47.56 -35.89 -9.32
N SER A 32 47.98 -35.94 -8.06
CA SER A 32 47.08 -36.03 -6.90
C SER A 32 47.02 -34.71 -6.13
N THR A 33 45.81 -34.20 -5.88
CA THR A 33 45.59 -33.03 -5.03
C THR A 33 45.96 -33.39 -3.59
N ASP A 34 47.01 -32.78 -3.05
CA ASP A 34 47.41 -32.94 -1.65
C ASP A 34 46.22 -32.57 -0.72
N PRO A 35 45.78 -33.48 0.17
CA PRO A 35 44.64 -33.25 1.04
C PRO A 35 44.84 -32.09 2.02
N VAL A 36 46.06 -31.81 2.47
CA VAL A 36 46.37 -30.67 3.36
C VAL A 36 46.22 -29.36 2.58
N LEU A 37 46.76 -29.35 1.36
CA LEU A 37 46.72 -28.18 0.48
C LEU A 37 45.29 -27.89 0.00
N ALA A 38 44.48 -28.93 -0.19
CA ALA A 38 43.05 -28.82 -0.47
C ALA A 38 42.26 -28.20 0.70
N VAL A 39 42.60 -28.51 1.95
CA VAL A 39 41.99 -27.88 3.13
C VAL A 39 42.40 -26.42 3.25
N LEU A 40 43.68 -26.10 2.97
CA LEU A 40 44.17 -24.72 2.96
C LEU A 40 43.45 -23.86 1.92
N PHE A 41 43.30 -24.33 0.68
CA PHE A 41 42.56 -23.59 -0.35
C PHE A 41 41.09 -23.40 0.02
N ARG A 42 40.42 -24.42 0.54
CA ARG A 42 39.04 -24.29 0.98
C ARG A 42 38.89 -23.26 2.11
N THR A 43 39.79 -23.30 3.09
CA THR A 43 39.77 -22.37 4.23
C THR A 43 40.02 -20.93 3.77
N PHE A 44 40.97 -20.74 2.86
CA PHE A 44 41.30 -19.43 2.31
C PHE A 44 40.19 -18.89 1.39
N ALA A 45 39.57 -19.75 0.59
CA ALA A 45 38.42 -19.39 -0.23
C ALA A 45 37.23 -18.94 0.61
N GLN A 46 36.98 -19.59 1.76
CA GLN A 46 35.95 -19.17 2.71
C GLN A 46 36.23 -17.78 3.30
N GLN A 47 37.50 -17.49 3.63
CA GLN A 47 37.92 -16.18 4.12
C GLN A 47 37.80 -15.09 3.04
N LEU A 48 38.15 -15.42 1.79
CA LEU A 48 38.00 -14.52 0.64
C LEU A 48 36.54 -14.24 0.31
N GLU A 49 35.67 -15.25 0.33
CA GLU A 49 34.22 -15.08 0.15
C GLU A 49 33.66 -14.11 1.19
N ASN A 50 34.06 -14.24 2.46
CA ASN A 50 33.69 -13.31 3.52
C ASN A 50 34.18 -11.88 3.22
N LEU A 51 35.45 -11.72 2.81
CA LEU A 51 36.02 -10.42 2.42
C LEU A 51 35.32 -9.78 1.21
N TYR A 52 34.95 -10.58 0.20
CA TYR A 52 34.17 -10.12 -0.95
C TYR A 52 32.74 -9.73 -0.55
N SER A 53 32.15 -10.42 0.42
CA SER A 53 30.85 -10.05 0.99
C SER A 53 30.92 -8.71 1.75
N ASP A 54 32.01 -8.47 2.48
CA ASP A 54 32.22 -7.24 3.23
C ASP A 54 32.57 -6.05 2.32
N THR A 55 33.33 -6.25 1.25
CA THR A 55 33.56 -5.17 0.25
C THR A 55 32.29 -4.78 -0.49
N GLY A 56 31.36 -5.72 -0.73
CA GLY A 56 30.02 -5.40 -1.20
C GLY A 56 29.23 -4.51 -0.22
N ARG A 57 29.35 -4.76 1.08
CA ARG A 57 28.75 -3.93 2.14
C ARG A 57 29.39 -2.55 2.23
N ILE A 58 30.72 -2.45 2.09
CA ILE A 58 31.44 -1.16 2.09
C ILE A 58 30.94 -0.27 0.96
N ARG A 59 30.70 -0.82 -0.24
CA ARG A 59 30.19 -0.03 -1.38
C ARG A 59 28.80 0.56 -1.11
N LEU A 60 27.90 -0.22 -0.50
CA LEU A 60 26.57 0.24 -0.12
C LEU A 60 26.66 1.29 0.99
N ALA A 61 27.51 1.05 2.00
CA ALA A 61 27.69 1.99 3.10
C ALA A 61 28.27 3.34 2.64
N LEU A 62 29.21 3.32 1.69
CA LEU A 62 29.79 4.54 1.12
C LEU A 62 28.78 5.29 0.24
N LEU A 63 27.90 4.57 -0.47
CA LEU A 63 26.77 5.16 -1.18
C LEU A 63 25.77 5.81 -0.21
N ASP A 64 25.43 5.15 0.90
CA ASP A 64 24.50 5.68 1.90
C ASP A 64 25.08 6.92 2.60
N GLU A 65 26.38 6.93 2.93
CA GLU A 65 27.07 8.11 3.46
C GLU A 65 27.12 9.27 2.44
N LEU A 66 27.32 8.98 1.15
CA LEU A 66 27.25 10.00 0.09
C LEU A 66 25.83 10.56 -0.07
N ILE A 67 24.80 9.71 -0.02
CA ILE A 67 23.38 10.10 -0.08
C ILE A 67 23.04 10.99 1.12
N ALA A 68 23.47 10.61 2.33
CA ALA A 68 23.29 11.38 3.55
C ALA A 68 24.02 12.73 3.48
N GLY A 69 25.27 12.76 3.02
CA GLY A 69 26.05 13.98 2.85
C GLY A 69 25.48 14.95 1.81
N LEU A 70 24.70 14.45 0.85
CA LEU A 70 23.98 15.26 -0.14
C LEU A 70 22.58 15.70 0.33
N GLY A 71 22.15 15.31 1.55
CA GLY A 71 20.82 15.60 2.08
C GLY A 71 19.69 14.88 1.34
N ILE A 72 19.99 13.80 0.63
CA ILE A 72 19.01 12.97 -0.07
C ILE A 72 18.41 11.97 0.93
N GLU A 73 17.11 11.72 0.88
CA GLU A 73 16.47 10.75 1.77
C GLU A 73 17.08 9.34 1.62
N PRO A 74 17.31 8.62 2.74
CA PRO A 74 17.89 7.29 2.72
C PRO A 74 16.96 6.28 2.02
N ARG A 75 17.55 5.24 1.42
CA ARG A 75 16.81 4.16 0.77
C ARG A 75 16.07 3.34 1.83
N LYS A 76 14.76 3.52 1.91
CA LYS A 76 13.85 2.69 2.71
C LYS A 76 13.37 1.49 1.89
N ALA A 77 13.24 0.33 2.52
CA ALA A 77 12.68 -0.83 1.86
C ALA A 77 11.22 -0.57 1.51
N ARG A 78 10.80 -1.01 0.32
CA ARG A 78 9.41 -0.97 -0.12
C ARG A 78 8.77 -2.33 0.15
N PRO A 79 7.80 -2.41 1.06
CA PRO A 79 7.13 -3.68 1.34
C PRO A 79 6.35 -4.13 0.11
N ALA A 80 6.25 -5.44 -0.07
CA ALA A 80 5.30 -6.01 -1.02
C ALA A 80 3.87 -5.58 -0.65
N GLN A 81 3.08 -5.21 -1.66
CA GLN A 81 1.70 -4.76 -1.49
C GLN A 81 0.75 -5.54 -2.39
N ALA A 82 -0.42 -5.86 -1.86
CA ALA A 82 -1.50 -6.55 -2.55
C ALA A 82 -2.84 -5.83 -2.31
N VAL A 83 -3.82 -6.11 -3.17
CA VAL A 83 -5.22 -5.76 -2.93
C VAL A 83 -5.97 -7.05 -2.64
N VAL A 84 -6.71 -7.06 -1.53
CA VAL A 84 -7.50 -8.21 -1.11
C VAL A 84 -8.96 -7.81 -1.08
N ARG A 85 -9.80 -8.55 -1.81
CA ARG A 85 -11.26 -8.45 -1.78
C ARG A 85 -11.80 -9.46 -0.78
N VAL A 86 -12.59 -9.00 0.19
CA VAL A 86 -13.25 -9.85 1.18
C VAL A 86 -14.69 -10.09 0.77
N LEU A 87 -15.13 -11.35 0.78
CA LEU A 87 -16.46 -11.78 0.34
C LEU A 87 -17.17 -12.59 1.43
N GLY A 88 -18.50 -12.72 1.33
CA GLY A 88 -19.28 -13.68 2.10
C GLY A 88 -19.75 -13.21 3.48
N ALA A 89 -19.70 -11.92 3.78
CA ALA A 89 -20.24 -11.38 5.03
C ALA A 89 -21.78 -11.31 4.97
N SER A 90 -22.47 -12.08 5.82
CA SER A 90 -23.94 -12.03 5.96
C SER A 90 -24.43 -10.84 6.80
N SER A 91 -23.54 -10.24 7.57
CA SER A 91 -23.74 -9.04 8.38
C SER A 91 -22.48 -8.17 8.32
N PRO A 92 -22.54 -6.86 8.62
CA PRO A 92 -21.38 -5.98 8.66
C PRO A 92 -20.29 -6.52 9.57
N VAL A 93 -19.11 -6.70 9.00
CA VAL A 93 -17.88 -7.02 9.71
C VAL A 93 -16.93 -5.85 9.53
N HIS A 94 -16.42 -5.32 10.63
CA HIS A 94 -15.35 -4.34 10.60
C HIS A 94 -14.01 -5.07 10.68
N VAL A 95 -13.16 -4.84 9.70
CA VAL A 95 -11.78 -5.32 9.68
C VAL A 95 -10.88 -4.14 10.02
N ASP A 96 -10.21 -4.20 11.17
CA ASP A 96 -9.32 -3.14 11.62
C ASP A 96 -8.09 -3.01 10.71
N ALA A 97 -7.46 -1.83 10.72
CA ALA A 97 -6.11 -1.68 10.17
C ALA A 97 -5.13 -2.54 10.98
N GLY A 98 -4.19 -3.18 10.29
CA GLY A 98 -3.22 -4.09 10.91
C GLY A 98 -3.71 -5.54 11.03
N ALA A 99 -4.93 -5.86 10.60
CA ALA A 99 -5.44 -7.23 10.59
C ALA A 99 -4.53 -8.13 9.74
N THR A 100 -4.10 -9.25 10.32
CA THR A 100 -3.11 -10.13 9.70
C THR A 100 -3.74 -11.08 8.69
N LEU A 101 -3.27 -11.02 7.46
CA LEU A 101 -3.56 -11.92 6.37
C LEU A 101 -2.36 -12.85 6.17
N ARG A 102 -2.56 -14.14 6.43
CA ARG A 102 -1.52 -15.15 6.25
C ARG A 102 -1.65 -15.75 4.86
N SER A 103 -0.58 -15.70 4.07
CA SER A 103 -0.49 -16.42 2.81
C SER A 103 0.62 -17.46 2.87
N GLN A 104 0.43 -18.54 2.13
CA GLN A 104 1.45 -19.57 1.96
C GLN A 104 1.67 -19.76 0.46
N THR A 105 2.91 -19.68 0.02
CA THR A 105 3.26 -19.97 -1.37
C THR A 105 3.17 -21.46 -1.65
N PRO A 106 3.08 -21.87 -2.92
CA PRO A 106 3.19 -23.28 -3.30
C PRO A 106 4.50 -23.95 -2.85
N THR A 107 5.57 -23.17 -2.66
CA THR A 107 6.87 -23.64 -2.16
C THR A 107 6.92 -23.76 -0.63
N GLY A 108 5.85 -23.38 0.07
CA GLY A 108 5.70 -23.53 1.51
C GLY A 108 6.10 -22.30 2.34
N GLU A 109 6.62 -21.26 1.70
CA GLU A 109 6.99 -20.00 2.36
C GLU A 109 5.73 -19.29 2.88
N ARG A 110 5.83 -18.73 4.08
CA ARG A 110 4.71 -18.05 4.74
C ARG A 110 4.97 -16.56 4.72
N PHE A 111 4.04 -15.80 4.16
CA PHE A 111 4.06 -14.35 4.19
C PHE A 111 2.92 -13.84 5.05
N ASN A 112 3.21 -12.82 5.84
CA ASN A 112 2.21 -12.10 6.62
C ASN A 112 2.01 -10.75 5.96
N PHE A 113 0.77 -10.43 5.63
CA PHE A 113 0.37 -9.10 5.20
C PHE A 113 -0.52 -8.50 6.28
N SER A 114 -0.43 -7.19 6.47
CA SER A 114 -1.33 -6.44 7.35
C SER A 114 -2.21 -5.53 6.51
N THR A 115 -3.50 -5.45 6.81
CA THR A 115 -4.40 -4.47 6.18
C THR A 115 -3.93 -3.04 6.45
N ASP A 116 -3.91 -2.19 5.41
CA ASP A 116 -3.31 -0.85 5.54
C ASP A 116 -4.26 0.21 6.11
N ALA A 117 -5.56 -0.05 6.08
CA ALA A 117 -6.61 0.81 6.63
C ALA A 117 -7.81 -0.04 7.08
N PRO A 118 -8.68 0.50 7.96
CA PRO A 118 -9.87 -0.24 8.37
C PRO A 118 -10.90 -0.28 7.23
N VAL A 119 -11.60 -1.41 7.09
CA VAL A 119 -12.62 -1.62 6.05
C VAL A 119 -13.84 -2.33 6.62
N THR A 120 -15.02 -1.88 6.22
CA THR A 120 -16.29 -2.55 6.50
C THR A 120 -16.67 -3.45 5.33
N VAL A 121 -17.00 -4.71 5.65
CA VAL A 121 -17.46 -5.73 4.71
C VAL A 121 -18.90 -6.09 5.07
N SER A 122 -19.82 -6.03 4.11
CA SER A 122 -21.23 -6.40 4.31
C SER A 122 -21.77 -7.18 3.12
N GLY A 123 -23.09 -7.44 3.12
CA GLY A 123 -23.79 -7.97 1.94
C GLY A 123 -24.05 -6.93 0.84
N ALA A 124 -23.50 -5.72 0.94
CA ALA A 124 -23.67 -4.70 -0.09
C ALA A 124 -23.07 -5.13 -1.43
N GLN A 125 -23.74 -4.79 -2.53
CA GLN A 125 -23.33 -5.21 -3.87
C GLN A 125 -23.48 -4.07 -4.89
N ILE A 126 -22.56 -4.01 -5.85
CA ILE A 126 -22.67 -3.11 -7.00
C ILE A 126 -23.68 -3.74 -7.95
N VAL A 127 -24.83 -3.09 -8.16
CA VAL A 127 -25.86 -3.61 -9.07
C VAL A 127 -25.70 -3.10 -10.49
N LEU A 128 -25.02 -1.97 -10.65
CA LEU A 128 -24.77 -1.34 -11.94
C LEU A 128 -23.52 -0.47 -11.88
N GLY A 129 -22.70 -0.56 -12.93
CA GLY A 129 -21.74 0.46 -13.30
C GLY A 129 -21.97 0.91 -14.73
N ALA A 130 -22.00 2.20 -14.98
CA ALA A 130 -22.20 2.76 -16.31
C ALA A 130 -21.29 3.97 -16.57
N ALA A 131 -20.62 3.97 -17.72
CA ALA A 131 -19.83 5.08 -18.20
C ALA A 131 -20.69 5.99 -19.09
N TYR A 132 -20.67 7.28 -18.80
CA TYR A 132 -21.24 8.33 -19.63
C TYR A 132 -20.14 9.10 -20.35
N GLU A 133 -20.13 9.03 -21.68
CA GLU A 133 -19.11 9.65 -22.53
C GLU A 133 -19.72 10.11 -23.84
N LYS A 134 -19.35 11.30 -24.33
CA LYS A 134 -19.75 11.80 -25.66
C LYS A 134 -21.28 11.70 -25.92
N GLY A 135 -22.11 11.95 -24.90
CA GLY A 135 -23.57 11.90 -25.02
C GLY A 135 -24.16 10.48 -25.08
N GLN A 136 -23.40 9.47 -24.65
CA GLN A 136 -23.80 8.08 -24.61
C GLN A 136 -23.55 7.48 -23.22
N LEU A 137 -24.50 6.66 -22.76
CA LEU A 137 -24.37 5.87 -21.55
C LEU A 137 -24.17 4.41 -21.95
N ARG A 138 -23.15 3.75 -21.41
CA ARG A 138 -22.85 2.34 -21.65
C ARG A 138 -22.57 1.64 -20.32
N LEU A 139 -23.04 0.40 -20.18
CA LEU A 139 -22.70 -0.43 -19.03
C LEU A 139 -21.21 -0.81 -19.03
N LEU A 140 -20.61 -0.88 -17.85
CA LEU A 140 -19.28 -1.45 -17.67
C LEU A 140 -19.36 -2.97 -17.71
N ALA A 141 -18.53 -3.60 -18.54
CA ALA A 141 -18.49 -5.06 -18.68
C ALA A 141 -17.93 -5.75 -17.42
N GLY A 142 -17.03 -5.07 -16.69
CA GLY A 142 -16.34 -5.59 -15.52
C GLY A 142 -17.07 -5.48 -14.18
N VAL A 143 -18.37 -5.17 -14.20
CA VAL A 143 -19.17 -5.10 -12.98
C VAL A 143 -19.96 -6.39 -12.83
N GLU A 144 -19.74 -7.09 -11.73
CA GLU A 144 -20.48 -8.29 -11.34
C GLU A 144 -21.93 -7.91 -10.96
N MET A 145 -22.82 -7.90 -11.95
CA MET A 145 -24.23 -7.61 -11.72
C MET A 145 -24.95 -8.79 -11.02
N PRO A 146 -25.89 -8.53 -10.12
CA PRO A 146 -26.70 -9.58 -9.49
C PRO A 146 -27.56 -10.34 -10.50
N GLU A 147 -27.93 -11.58 -10.18
CA GLU A 147 -28.72 -12.46 -11.06
C GLU A 147 -29.98 -11.80 -11.65
N PRO A 148 -30.82 -11.05 -10.89
CA PRO A 148 -31.99 -10.40 -11.48
C PRO A 148 -31.65 -9.39 -12.59
N PHE A 149 -30.53 -8.67 -12.45
CA PHE A 149 -30.07 -7.71 -13.45
C PHE A 149 -29.51 -8.40 -14.69
N LEU A 150 -28.82 -9.54 -14.52
CA LEU A 150 -28.34 -10.36 -15.63
C LEU A 150 -29.49 -11.05 -16.37
N ALA A 151 -30.49 -11.54 -15.65
CA ALA A 151 -31.68 -12.20 -16.20
C ALA A 151 -32.49 -11.26 -17.12
N ALA A 152 -32.47 -9.95 -16.83
CA ALA A 152 -33.10 -8.92 -17.64
C ALA A 152 -32.43 -8.71 -19.01
N ARG A 153 -31.27 -9.34 -19.27
CA ARG A 153 -30.48 -9.25 -20.51
C ARG A 153 -30.28 -7.80 -20.95
N PRO A 154 -29.56 -6.98 -20.16
CA PRO A 154 -29.40 -5.58 -20.44
C PRO A 154 -28.71 -5.34 -21.78
N ALA A 155 -29.14 -4.30 -22.49
CA ALA A 155 -28.48 -3.86 -23.71
C ALA A 155 -27.04 -3.42 -23.41
N LEU A 156 -26.07 -4.00 -24.13
CA LEU A 156 -24.66 -3.62 -24.04
C LEU A 156 -24.31 -2.46 -24.98
N ASP A 157 -25.19 -2.16 -25.94
CA ASP A 157 -25.03 -1.05 -26.86
C ASP A 157 -25.15 0.31 -26.15
N PRO A 158 -24.34 1.31 -26.57
CA PRO A 158 -24.41 2.64 -25.99
C PRO A 158 -25.76 3.31 -26.25
N VAL A 159 -26.37 3.84 -25.18
CA VAL A 159 -27.65 4.55 -25.24
C VAL A 159 -27.42 6.06 -25.26
N LYS A 160 -27.99 6.76 -26.26
CA LYS A 160 -27.90 8.23 -26.34
C LYS A 160 -28.66 8.89 -25.19
N VAL A 161 -27.99 9.78 -24.47
CA VAL A 161 -28.55 10.57 -23.36
C VAL A 161 -27.73 11.85 -23.17
N ASN A 162 -28.35 12.91 -22.65
CA ASN A 162 -27.65 14.13 -22.26
C ASN A 162 -27.61 14.24 -20.74
N LEU A 163 -26.48 13.88 -20.12
CA LEU A 163 -26.25 13.98 -18.68
C LEU A 163 -25.29 15.13 -18.31
N GLY A 164 -25.04 16.03 -19.27
CA GLY A 164 -24.11 17.15 -19.13
C GLY A 164 -22.86 17.02 -20.02
N PRO A 165 -21.94 18.00 -19.93
CA PRO A 165 -20.82 18.11 -20.86
C PRO A 165 -19.59 17.28 -20.49
N SER A 166 -19.48 16.83 -19.23
CA SER A 166 -18.31 16.10 -18.74
C SER A 166 -18.57 14.60 -18.72
N PRO A 167 -17.57 13.78 -19.07
CA PRO A 167 -17.65 12.34 -18.87
C PRO A 167 -17.86 12.00 -17.39
N ALA A 168 -18.59 10.92 -17.12
CA ALA A 168 -18.86 10.50 -15.76
C ALA A 168 -18.98 8.99 -15.63
N LEU A 169 -18.61 8.45 -14.47
CA LEU A 169 -18.93 7.09 -14.06
C LEU A 169 -20.09 7.11 -13.07
N PHE A 170 -21.09 6.28 -13.32
CA PHE A 170 -22.20 6.03 -12.42
C PHE A 170 -22.07 4.64 -11.81
N LEU A 171 -22.11 4.55 -10.48
CA LEU A 171 -22.16 3.29 -9.75
C LEU A 171 -23.42 3.26 -8.89
N ALA A 172 -24.18 2.17 -8.97
CA ALA A 172 -25.32 1.92 -8.09
C ALA A 172 -24.95 0.79 -7.13
N VAL A 173 -25.00 1.08 -5.83
CA VAL A 173 -24.70 0.11 -4.78
C VAL A 173 -25.97 -0.15 -3.97
N GLU A 174 -26.38 -1.41 -3.92
CA GLU A 174 -27.48 -1.87 -3.07
C GLU A 174 -26.91 -2.23 -1.69
N PRO A 175 -27.26 -1.50 -0.63
CA PRO A 175 -26.83 -1.84 0.72
C PRO A 175 -27.57 -3.10 1.23
N ALA A 176 -26.94 -3.85 2.13
CA ALA A 176 -27.60 -4.95 2.81
C ALA A 176 -28.58 -4.41 3.86
N GLY A 177 -29.88 -4.50 3.58
CA GLY A 177 -30.92 -4.06 4.52
C GLY A 177 -30.92 -2.55 4.78
N LYS A 178 -30.79 -2.15 6.06
CA LYS A 178 -30.81 -0.74 6.50
C LYS A 178 -29.40 -0.16 6.74
N GLU A 179 -28.38 -0.84 6.25
CA GLU A 179 -26.99 -0.48 6.51
C GLU A 179 -26.53 0.70 5.66
N HIS A 180 -25.59 1.49 6.21
CA HIS A 180 -24.91 2.55 5.46
C HIS A 180 -23.60 2.00 4.86
N LEU A 181 -23.17 2.60 3.75
CA LEU A 181 -21.88 2.29 3.13
C LEU A 181 -20.68 2.92 3.87
N SER A 182 -20.86 3.29 5.14
CA SER A 182 -19.80 3.84 5.98
C SER A 182 -18.63 2.86 6.10
N GLY A 183 -17.41 3.33 5.83
CA GLY A 183 -16.20 2.51 5.91
C GLY A 183 -16.10 1.39 4.87
N HIS A 184 -17.04 1.30 3.92
CA HIS A 184 -16.91 0.37 2.81
C HIS A 184 -15.87 0.92 1.81
N SER A 185 -15.26 0.04 1.03
CA SER A 185 -14.26 0.41 0.04
C SER A 185 -14.66 0.01 -1.38
N VAL A 186 -14.18 0.77 -2.35
CA VAL A 186 -14.33 0.54 -3.79
C VAL A 186 -12.94 0.39 -4.41
N TYR A 187 -12.72 -0.69 -5.15
CA TYR A 187 -11.53 -0.91 -5.95
C TYR A 187 -11.85 -0.84 -7.44
N PHE A 188 -11.01 -0.13 -8.19
CA PHE A 188 -11.03 -0.10 -9.64
C PHE A 188 -9.92 -0.96 -10.20
N ASP A 189 -10.30 -2.01 -10.92
CA ASP A 189 -9.36 -2.71 -11.78
C ASP A 189 -9.22 -1.91 -13.08
N LEU A 190 -7.99 -1.47 -13.35
CA LEU A 190 -7.67 -0.55 -14.43
C LEU A 190 -6.70 -1.22 -15.39
N THR A 191 -6.95 -1.08 -16.69
CA THR A 191 -6.04 -1.59 -17.72
C THR A 191 -4.67 -0.91 -17.61
N PRO A 192 -3.57 -1.54 -18.07
CA PRO A 192 -2.22 -0.98 -17.97
C PRO A 192 -2.08 0.46 -18.49
N ASP A 193 -2.79 0.80 -19.57
CA ASP A 193 -2.73 2.13 -20.20
C ASP A 193 -3.69 3.17 -19.59
N ALA A 194 -4.46 2.80 -18.57
CA ALA A 194 -5.48 3.65 -17.93
C ALA A 194 -4.91 4.64 -16.89
N ARG A 195 -3.62 4.98 -16.98
CA ARG A 195 -2.97 5.93 -16.05
C ARG A 195 -3.71 7.28 -15.95
N PRO A 196 -4.19 7.91 -17.04
CA PRO A 196 -4.96 9.15 -16.92
C PRO A 196 -6.26 8.97 -16.12
N VAL A 197 -6.91 7.80 -16.22
CA VAL A 197 -8.12 7.48 -15.44
C VAL A 197 -7.78 7.27 -13.97
N GLN A 198 -6.67 6.59 -13.67
CA GLN A 198 -6.16 6.44 -12.31
C GLN A 198 -5.85 7.80 -11.65
N GLU A 199 -5.17 8.69 -12.38
CA GLU A 199 -4.84 10.03 -11.91
C GLU A 199 -6.10 10.88 -11.70
N ALA A 200 -7.07 10.81 -12.62
CA ALA A 200 -8.35 11.49 -12.47
C ALA A 200 -9.15 10.95 -11.26
N LEU A 201 -9.26 9.63 -11.09
CA LEU A 201 -9.93 9.02 -9.93
C LEU A 201 -9.33 9.50 -8.60
N ALA A 202 -8.03 9.75 -8.56
CA ALA A 202 -7.32 10.18 -7.36
C ALA A 202 -7.53 11.66 -6.97
N VAL A 203 -8.08 12.48 -7.86
CA VAL A 203 -8.21 13.94 -7.67
C VAL A 203 -9.65 14.43 -7.84
N GLU A 204 -10.38 13.83 -8.77
CA GLU A 204 -11.72 14.27 -9.16
C GLU A 204 -12.76 14.03 -8.08
N THR A 205 -13.81 14.84 -8.12
CA THR A 205 -14.89 14.76 -7.14
C THR A 205 -15.84 13.60 -7.41
N TRP A 206 -16.20 12.93 -6.33
CA TRP A 206 -17.27 11.95 -6.29
C TRP A 206 -18.51 12.63 -5.72
N CYS A 207 -19.70 12.19 -6.13
CA CYS A 207 -20.94 12.75 -5.62
C CYS A 207 -21.96 11.65 -5.37
N LEU A 208 -22.45 11.56 -4.15
CA LEU A 208 -23.58 10.72 -3.78
C LEU A 208 -24.90 11.43 -4.12
N ALA A 209 -25.83 10.69 -4.73
CA ALA A 209 -27.17 11.21 -4.98
C ALA A 209 -27.95 11.38 -3.67
N GLY A 210 -28.66 12.50 -3.54
CA GLY A 210 -29.60 12.75 -2.46
C GLY A 210 -30.89 11.92 -2.59
N LEU A 211 -31.78 12.07 -1.61
CA LEU A 211 -33.06 11.36 -1.53
C LEU A 211 -33.95 11.52 -2.78
N GLN A 212 -33.87 12.68 -3.45
CA GLN A 212 -34.67 12.98 -4.64
C GLN A 212 -33.91 12.71 -5.95
N GLY A 213 -32.80 11.96 -5.87
CA GLY A 213 -31.97 11.58 -7.01
C GLY A 213 -31.10 12.72 -7.56
N GLU A 214 -30.93 13.81 -6.82
CA GLU A 214 -30.11 14.95 -7.20
C GLU A 214 -28.65 14.79 -6.76
N PHE A 215 -27.72 15.14 -7.65
CA PHE A 215 -26.30 15.26 -7.31
C PHE A 215 -26.00 16.68 -6.85
N SER A 216 -26.00 16.90 -5.55
CA SER A 216 -25.89 18.23 -4.92
C SER A 216 -24.66 18.35 -3.99
N GLY A 217 -24.35 19.59 -3.59
CA GLY A 217 -23.20 19.93 -2.75
C GLY A 217 -22.99 19.04 -1.50
N PRO A 218 -24.05 18.72 -0.72
CA PRO A 218 -23.92 17.85 0.46
C PRO A 218 -23.39 16.45 0.17
N GLY A 219 -23.60 15.94 -1.06
CA GLY A 219 -23.15 14.62 -1.49
C GLY A 219 -21.72 14.60 -2.03
N ILE A 220 -21.04 15.74 -2.13
CA ILE A 220 -19.71 15.83 -2.74
C ILE A 220 -18.64 15.27 -1.79
N LEU A 221 -17.86 14.35 -2.34
CA LEU A 221 -16.72 13.68 -1.74
C LEU A 221 -15.45 14.01 -2.53
N ARG A 222 -14.33 14.20 -1.83
CA ARG A 222 -13.01 14.42 -2.42
C ARG A 222 -12.04 13.32 -1.96
N PRO A 223 -11.31 12.67 -2.88
CA PRO A 223 -10.26 11.73 -2.51
C PRO A 223 -9.07 12.44 -1.85
N ARG A 224 -8.54 11.85 -0.78
CA ARG A 224 -7.29 12.24 -0.12
C ARG A 224 -6.32 11.07 -0.07
N PRO A 225 -5.00 11.31 -0.20
CA PRO A 225 -4.00 10.27 0.05
C PRO A 225 -4.17 9.66 1.44
N ALA A 226 -4.05 8.34 1.52
CA ALA A 226 -4.04 7.55 2.75
C ALA A 226 -2.92 6.50 2.68
N ASN A 227 -2.80 5.69 3.74
CA ASN A 227 -1.69 4.74 3.92
C ASN A 227 -1.54 3.79 2.72
N ALA A 228 -0.31 3.40 2.37
CA ALA A 228 0.00 2.44 1.31
C ALA A 228 -0.58 2.77 -0.08
N GLY A 229 -0.87 4.05 -0.35
CA GLY A 229 -1.42 4.50 -1.63
C GLY A 229 -2.94 4.35 -1.75
N LEU A 230 -3.64 3.97 -0.68
CA LEU A 230 -5.10 4.05 -0.59
C LEU A 230 -5.57 5.50 -0.70
N ARG A 231 -6.82 5.71 -1.13
CA ARG A 231 -7.48 7.01 -1.11
C ARG A 231 -8.65 7.01 -0.15
N ARG A 232 -8.67 7.91 0.81
CA ARG A 232 -9.84 8.12 1.68
C ARG A 232 -10.73 9.18 1.05
N LEU A 233 -12.02 8.90 0.91
CA LEU A 233 -12.99 9.88 0.47
C LEU A 233 -13.44 10.72 1.67
N GLU A 234 -13.46 12.04 1.51
CA GLU A 234 -13.85 12.99 2.55
C GLU A 234 -14.97 13.90 2.06
N TRP A 235 -15.90 14.26 2.95
CA TRP A 235 -16.96 15.21 2.65
C TRP A 235 -16.38 16.59 2.32
N LEU A 236 -16.67 17.12 1.13
CA LEU A 236 -16.28 18.47 0.76
C LEU A 236 -17.07 19.50 1.57
N VAL A 237 -18.38 19.27 1.73
CA VAL A 237 -19.26 20.07 2.58
C VAL A 237 -19.50 19.30 3.87
N ARG A 238 -18.74 19.64 4.91
CA ARG A 238 -18.88 19.03 6.22
C ARG A 238 -20.28 19.28 6.80
N PRO A 239 -20.92 18.29 7.44
CA PRO A 239 -22.20 18.49 8.10
C PRO A 239 -22.05 19.46 9.29
N ALA A 240 -23.03 20.34 9.48
CA ALA A 240 -23.15 21.10 10.72
C ALA A 240 -23.38 20.12 11.89
N GLY A 241 -22.54 20.16 12.92
CA GLY A 241 -22.62 19.25 14.06
C GLY A 241 -21.75 17.98 13.95
N ALA A 242 -21.02 17.78 12.84
CA ALA A 242 -19.84 16.92 12.88
C ALA A 242 -18.83 17.61 13.80
N ALA A 243 -18.80 17.20 15.07
CA ALA A 243 -17.77 17.63 16.00
C ALA A 243 -16.41 17.54 15.31
N ASN A 244 -15.50 18.48 15.62
CA ASN A 244 -14.09 18.46 15.21
C ASN A 244 -13.33 17.21 15.74
N GLY A 245 -14.00 16.12 16.09
CA GLY A 245 -13.46 14.91 16.72
C GLY A 245 -12.78 13.94 15.76
N ALA A 246 -12.61 14.30 14.49
CA ALA A 246 -11.73 13.58 13.57
C ALA A 246 -10.93 14.54 12.67
N GLU A 247 -10.82 15.81 13.05
CA GLU A 247 -9.67 16.60 12.61
C GLU A 247 -8.48 16.21 13.49
N GLU A 248 -7.45 15.73 12.81
CA GLU A 248 -6.06 15.91 13.23
C GLU A 248 -5.63 15.25 14.54
N VAL A 249 -6.00 13.99 14.74
CA VAL A 249 -4.88 13.05 14.89
C VAL A 249 -4.52 12.64 13.46
N GLN A 250 -3.82 13.52 12.75
CA GLN A 250 -2.74 13.02 11.90
C GLN A 250 -1.89 12.28 12.91
N ASP A 251 -2.21 11.01 13.08
CA ASP A 251 -1.36 10.10 13.80
C ASP A 251 -0.03 10.34 13.11
N LYS A 252 0.94 10.89 13.85
CA LYS A 252 2.32 11.12 13.38
C LYS A 252 3.00 9.78 13.03
N THR A 253 2.21 8.74 12.84
CA THR A 253 2.50 7.45 12.28
C THR A 253 2.86 7.69 10.82
N PRO A 254 4.12 7.43 10.44
CA PRO A 254 4.54 7.49 9.05
C PRO A 254 3.60 6.63 8.19
N MET A 255 3.31 7.12 7.00
CA MET A 255 2.53 6.38 6.02
C MET A 255 3.45 5.50 5.18
N LEU A 256 3.02 4.28 4.90
CA LEU A 256 3.67 3.44 3.91
C LEU A 256 3.62 4.13 2.55
N PRO A 257 4.72 4.07 1.78
CA PRO A 257 4.74 4.62 0.44
C PRO A 257 3.72 3.91 -0.46
N PRO A 258 3.19 4.60 -1.48
CA PRO A 258 2.31 3.99 -2.47
C PRO A 258 3.08 2.93 -3.28
N GLY A 259 2.49 1.74 -3.44
CA GLY A 259 2.98 0.71 -4.34
C GLY A 259 2.17 0.63 -5.64
N PHE A 260 2.22 -0.54 -6.29
CA PHE A 260 1.69 -0.74 -7.64
C PHE A 260 0.18 -0.42 -7.77
N TYR A 261 -0.60 -0.75 -6.74
CA TYR A 261 -2.06 -0.57 -6.72
C TYR A 261 -2.51 0.81 -6.21
N ALA A 262 -1.58 1.73 -5.98
CA ALA A 262 -1.89 3.04 -5.41
C ALA A 262 -2.89 3.83 -6.26
N GLY A 263 -3.85 4.50 -5.62
CA GLY A 263 -4.87 5.29 -6.31
C GLY A 263 -5.97 4.45 -6.97
N ARG A 264 -6.05 3.14 -6.69
CA ARG A 264 -7.12 2.26 -7.19
C ARG A 264 -8.13 1.85 -6.12
N VAL A 265 -7.80 2.00 -4.84
CA VAL A 265 -8.66 1.65 -3.70
C VAL A 265 -9.14 2.94 -3.02
N PHE A 266 -10.46 3.06 -2.85
CA PHE A 266 -11.13 4.22 -2.29
C PHE A 266 -11.97 3.82 -1.07
N LEU A 267 -11.67 4.36 0.10
CA LEU A 267 -12.41 4.13 1.35
C LEU A 267 -13.46 5.21 1.55
N LEU A 268 -14.72 4.81 1.74
CA LEU A 268 -15.83 5.71 1.99
C LEU A 268 -15.78 6.28 3.41
N PRO A 269 -16.14 7.56 3.61
CA PRO A 269 -16.17 8.15 4.94
C PRO A 269 -17.33 7.57 5.76
N ALA A 270 -17.38 7.92 7.05
CA ALA A 270 -18.61 7.81 7.81
C ALA A 270 -19.71 8.63 7.11
N ILE A 271 -20.81 7.95 6.77
CA ILE A 271 -22.00 8.56 6.18
C ILE A 271 -22.94 8.95 7.32
N PRO A 272 -23.25 10.25 7.51
CA PRO A 272 -24.16 10.69 8.56
C PRO A 272 -25.55 10.08 8.37
N PRO A 273 -26.21 9.60 9.44
CA PRO A 273 -27.53 8.96 9.35
C PRO A 273 -28.63 9.91 8.85
N GLU A 274 -28.47 11.22 9.07
CA GLU A 274 -29.39 12.26 8.62
C GLU A 274 -29.28 12.52 7.10
N ARG A 275 -28.16 12.14 6.48
CA ARG A 275 -27.93 12.28 5.03
C ARG A 275 -28.17 10.94 4.35
N GLN A 276 -29.44 10.54 4.26
CA GLN A 276 -29.83 9.28 3.61
C GLN A 276 -29.61 9.38 2.08
N PHE A 277 -28.37 9.15 1.63
CA PHE A 277 -27.94 9.15 0.22
C PHE A 277 -28.44 7.92 -0.56
N LEU A 278 -29.71 7.59 -0.38
CA LEU A 278 -30.37 6.46 -1.00
C LEU A 278 -31.53 6.97 -1.83
N CYS A 279 -31.52 6.64 -3.12
CA CYS A 279 -32.63 6.91 -4.03
C CYS A 279 -32.83 5.71 -4.97
N ALA A 280 -34.02 5.60 -5.56
CA ALA A 280 -34.29 4.55 -6.54
C ALA A 280 -33.42 4.74 -7.80
N VAL A 281 -33.60 5.87 -8.47
CA VAL A 281 -32.85 6.27 -9.67
C VAL A 281 -32.52 7.78 -9.59
N PRO A 282 -31.29 8.20 -9.93
CA PRO A 282 -30.95 9.61 -10.04
C PRO A 282 -31.66 10.29 -11.21
N ARG A 283 -31.95 11.58 -11.04
CA ARG A 283 -32.67 12.36 -12.05
C ARG A 283 -31.95 12.33 -13.40
N GLY A 284 -32.69 11.97 -14.45
CA GLY A 284 -32.18 11.91 -15.83
C GLY A 284 -31.66 10.53 -16.24
N LEU A 285 -31.54 9.58 -15.30
CA LEU A 285 -31.15 8.19 -15.60
C LEU A 285 -32.35 7.26 -15.82
N GLU A 286 -33.57 7.67 -15.51
CA GLU A 286 -34.76 6.82 -15.63
C GLU A 286 -34.99 6.37 -17.09
N ALA A 287 -34.96 7.32 -18.03
CA ALA A 287 -35.16 7.04 -19.46
C ALA A 287 -34.05 6.16 -20.08
N PRO A 288 -32.73 6.44 -19.91
CA PRO A 288 -31.70 5.58 -20.45
C PRO A 288 -31.67 4.19 -19.78
N LEU A 289 -31.90 4.08 -18.47
CA LEU A 289 -32.00 2.77 -17.81
C LEU A 289 -33.20 1.97 -18.32
N GLY A 290 -34.33 2.61 -18.60
CA GLY A 290 -35.48 1.98 -19.27
C GLY A 290 -35.16 1.45 -20.67
N ARG A 291 -34.24 2.08 -21.40
CA ARG A 291 -33.78 1.56 -22.70
C ARG A 291 -32.80 0.41 -22.55
N ILE A 292 -31.96 0.43 -21.52
CA ILE A 292 -30.97 -0.63 -21.25
C ILE A 292 -31.66 -1.91 -20.76
N PHE A 293 -32.56 -1.80 -19.78
CA PHE A 293 -33.19 -2.95 -19.10
C PHE A 293 -34.63 -3.22 -19.58
N GLY A 294 -35.14 -2.44 -20.53
CA GLY A 294 -36.47 -2.62 -21.10
C GLY A 294 -37.59 -2.55 -20.06
N ARG A 295 -38.55 -3.48 -20.17
CA ARG A 295 -39.75 -3.52 -19.31
C ARG A 295 -39.44 -3.83 -17.85
N GLU A 296 -38.31 -4.48 -17.57
CA GLU A 296 -37.93 -4.89 -16.21
C GLU A 296 -37.31 -3.74 -15.40
N ALA A 297 -36.86 -2.67 -16.06
CA ALA A 297 -36.16 -1.54 -15.45
C ALA A 297 -36.88 -1.01 -14.19
N GLN A 298 -38.19 -0.78 -14.26
CA GLN A 298 -38.95 -0.25 -13.13
C GLN A 298 -38.92 -1.18 -11.90
N SER A 299 -39.01 -2.49 -12.13
CA SER A 299 -38.96 -3.49 -11.06
C SER A 299 -37.57 -3.61 -10.45
N LEU A 300 -36.52 -3.63 -11.28
CA LEU A 300 -35.12 -3.73 -10.86
C LEU A 300 -34.68 -2.53 -10.02
N PHE A 301 -35.02 -1.33 -10.46
CA PHE A 301 -34.64 -0.07 -9.80
C PHE A 301 -35.64 0.45 -8.78
N SER A 302 -36.65 -0.35 -8.39
CA SER A 302 -37.66 0.02 -7.38
C SER A 302 -37.08 0.24 -5.98
N ARG A 303 -35.99 -0.47 -5.65
CA ARG A 303 -35.32 -0.40 -4.34
C ARG A 303 -34.39 0.82 -4.24
N PRO A 304 -34.37 1.55 -3.11
CA PRO A 304 -33.40 2.60 -2.86
C PRO A 304 -31.96 2.08 -2.83
N ARG A 305 -31.04 2.82 -3.45
CA ARG A 305 -29.62 2.47 -3.59
C ARG A 305 -28.74 3.71 -3.43
N ALA A 306 -27.49 3.48 -3.05
CA ALA A 306 -26.49 4.54 -3.06
C ALA A 306 -25.97 4.71 -4.48
N TRP A 307 -26.17 5.90 -5.04
CA TRP A 307 -25.72 6.23 -6.38
C TRP A 307 -24.53 7.17 -6.32
N PHE A 308 -23.41 6.72 -6.88
CA PHE A 308 -22.21 7.54 -7.03
C PHE A 308 -22.13 8.07 -8.45
N ARG A 309 -21.83 9.35 -8.59
CA ARG A 309 -21.36 9.98 -9.83
C ARG A 309 -19.93 10.46 -9.63
N ILE A 310 -19.01 9.93 -10.43
CA ILE A 310 -17.62 10.37 -10.49
C ILE A 310 -17.45 11.14 -11.79
N THR A 311 -17.08 12.41 -11.69
CA THR A 311 -16.90 13.25 -12.89
C THR A 311 -15.45 13.18 -13.35
N PHE A 312 -15.21 13.20 -14.66
CA PHE A 312 -13.86 13.18 -15.22
C PHE A 312 -13.61 14.42 -16.10
N PRO A 313 -12.35 14.78 -16.34
CA PRO A 313 -11.98 15.76 -17.35
C PRO A 313 -12.54 15.39 -18.73
N ARG A 314 -12.77 16.38 -19.59
CA ARG A 314 -13.29 16.16 -20.95
C ARG A 314 -12.32 15.35 -21.81
N GLU A 315 -11.02 15.52 -21.56
CA GLU A 315 -9.92 14.85 -22.25
C GLU A 315 -9.51 13.60 -21.45
N ILE A 316 -10.41 12.62 -21.33
CA ILE A 316 -10.16 11.35 -20.66
C ILE A 316 -10.21 10.20 -21.69
N PRO A 317 -9.34 9.16 -21.58
CA PRO A 317 -9.50 7.95 -22.35
C PRO A 317 -10.87 7.31 -22.11
N PRO A 318 -11.38 6.49 -23.05
CA PRO A 318 -12.69 5.88 -22.91
C PRO A 318 -12.79 5.02 -21.63
N LEU A 319 -13.62 5.47 -20.70
CA LEU A 319 -13.81 4.89 -19.37
C LEU A 319 -14.26 3.43 -19.46
N HIS A 320 -15.11 3.10 -20.43
CA HIS A 320 -15.63 1.75 -20.62
C HIS A 320 -14.57 0.72 -21.07
N THR A 321 -13.44 1.16 -21.62
CA THR A 321 -12.28 0.30 -21.92
C THR A 321 -11.19 0.38 -20.86
N ALA A 322 -11.06 1.53 -20.20
CA ALA A 322 -10.03 1.77 -19.21
C ALA A 322 -10.30 1.08 -17.87
N ILE A 323 -11.58 0.91 -17.51
CA ILE A 323 -12.02 0.25 -16.27
C ILE A 323 -12.36 -1.20 -16.60
N GLY A 324 -11.45 -2.10 -16.23
CA GLY A 324 -11.61 -3.55 -16.38
C GLY A 324 -12.59 -4.16 -15.38
N GLY A 325 -12.79 -3.51 -14.22
CA GLY A 325 -13.79 -3.91 -13.24
C GLY A 325 -13.91 -2.96 -12.05
N VAL A 326 -15.00 -3.08 -11.31
CA VAL A 326 -15.24 -2.32 -10.07
C VAL A 326 -15.74 -3.27 -9.00
N PHE A 327 -15.11 -3.24 -7.84
CA PHE A 327 -15.35 -4.19 -6.76
C PHE A 327 -15.54 -3.49 -5.42
N LEU A 328 -16.47 -3.99 -4.60
CA LEU A 328 -16.61 -3.58 -3.20
C LEU A 328 -15.75 -4.45 -2.29
N HIS A 329 -15.52 -3.94 -1.08
CA HIS A 329 -14.88 -4.67 0.03
C HIS A 329 -13.43 -5.07 -0.28
N ALA A 330 -12.73 -4.23 -1.04
CA ALA A 330 -11.33 -4.42 -1.38
C ALA A 330 -10.44 -3.46 -0.60
N ILE A 331 -9.37 -3.97 -0.01
CA ILE A 331 -8.43 -3.20 0.81
C ILE A 331 -7.00 -3.50 0.39
N THR A 332 -6.11 -2.52 0.52
CA THR A 332 -4.68 -2.76 0.35
C THR A 332 -4.13 -3.47 1.59
N ALA A 333 -3.17 -4.37 1.38
CA ALA A 333 -2.42 -5.01 2.44
C ALA A 333 -0.94 -5.01 2.10
N SER A 334 -0.12 -4.64 3.09
CA SER A 334 1.34 -4.57 2.97
C SER A 334 2.02 -5.66 3.79
N ASN A 335 3.09 -6.25 3.29
CA ASN A 335 3.96 -7.16 4.06
C ASN A 335 4.83 -6.32 5.02
N VAL A 336 4.21 -5.85 6.09
CA VAL A 336 4.89 -5.15 7.18
C VAL A 336 4.49 -5.74 8.52
N GLU A 337 5.46 -5.74 9.43
CA GLU A 337 5.26 -6.08 10.82
C GLU A 337 5.71 -4.91 11.69
N CYS A 338 4.94 -4.64 12.75
CA CYS A 338 5.31 -3.64 13.73
C CYS A 338 6.22 -4.26 14.77
N PHE A 339 7.49 -3.89 14.76
CA PHE A 339 8.47 -4.33 15.74
C PHE A 339 8.65 -3.27 16.83
N ASN A 340 8.52 -3.70 18.09
CA ASN A 340 8.67 -2.86 19.28
C ASN A 340 9.80 -3.40 20.15
N GLN A 341 10.76 -2.55 20.53
CA GLN A 341 11.85 -2.93 21.41
C GLN A 341 12.29 -1.79 22.33
N THR A 342 12.52 -2.09 23.59
CA THR A 342 13.23 -1.20 24.52
C THR A 342 14.72 -1.44 24.41
N ILE A 343 15.46 -0.37 24.12
CA ILE A 343 16.91 -0.36 24.01
C ILE A 343 17.48 0.30 25.25
N VAL A 344 18.22 -0.46 26.03
CA VAL A 344 19.08 0.03 27.11
C VAL A 344 20.48 0.30 26.55
N PHE A 345 20.91 1.56 26.46
CA PHE A 345 22.14 1.98 25.78
C PHE A 345 23.40 1.33 26.36
N GLU A 346 23.46 1.12 27.67
CA GLU A 346 24.60 0.45 28.31
C GLU A 346 24.77 -1.01 27.85
N LYS A 347 23.67 -1.70 27.54
CA LYS A 347 23.69 -3.11 27.14
C LYS A 347 23.78 -3.30 25.63
N HIS A 348 23.08 -2.46 24.88
CA HIS A 348 22.87 -2.64 23.45
C HIS A 348 23.67 -1.65 22.59
N GLY A 349 24.31 -0.66 23.22
CA GLY A 349 24.92 0.46 22.52
C GLY A 349 23.90 1.41 21.90
N THR A 350 24.39 2.34 21.10
CA THR A 350 23.60 3.38 20.42
C THR A 350 23.33 3.08 18.95
N ALA A 351 23.94 2.02 18.38
CA ALA A 351 23.75 1.61 16.99
C ALA A 351 22.99 0.28 16.95
N ILE A 352 21.70 0.34 16.66
CA ILE A 352 20.79 -0.80 16.78
C ILE A 352 20.62 -1.47 15.42
N PRO A 353 21.04 -2.75 15.26
CA PRO A 353 20.86 -3.47 14.01
C PRO A 353 19.38 -3.76 13.76
N ILE A 354 18.96 -3.63 12.50
CA ILE A 354 17.57 -3.87 12.09
C ILE A 354 17.36 -5.34 11.67
N SER A 355 18.45 -6.09 11.48
CA SER A 355 18.43 -7.55 11.31
C SER A 355 18.61 -8.26 12.65
N ARG A 356 17.84 -9.33 12.88
CA ARG A 356 18.01 -10.19 14.07
C ARG A 356 18.78 -11.47 13.72
N GLU A 357 19.58 -11.92 14.68
CA GLU A 357 20.17 -13.26 14.71
C GLU A 357 19.07 -14.33 14.64
N GLY A 358 19.14 -15.21 13.63
CA GLY A 358 18.14 -16.25 13.41
C GLY A 358 17.93 -16.67 11.95
N GLY A 359 18.60 -16.01 10.98
CA GLY A 359 18.62 -16.44 9.58
C GLY A 359 17.44 -15.95 8.73
N THR A 360 16.63 -15.00 9.21
CA THR A 360 15.63 -14.29 8.38
C THR A 360 16.04 -12.83 8.22
N ASP A 361 16.32 -12.41 6.99
CA ASP A 361 16.66 -11.01 6.70
C ASP A 361 15.42 -10.13 6.83
N TRP A 362 15.44 -9.20 7.78
CA TRP A 362 14.45 -8.16 7.94
C TRP A 362 14.95 -6.85 7.35
N GLN A 363 14.09 -6.16 6.62
CA GLN A 363 14.41 -4.86 6.03
C GLN A 363 13.59 -3.75 6.70
N LEU A 364 14.25 -2.63 7.03
CA LEU A 364 13.56 -1.46 7.59
C LEU A 364 12.67 -0.82 6.53
N VAL A 365 11.39 -0.70 6.84
CA VAL A 365 10.44 0.06 6.01
C VAL A 365 10.32 1.50 6.51
N SER A 366 10.02 1.70 7.80
CA SER A 366 9.92 3.06 8.36
C SER A 366 10.02 3.07 9.89
N PRO A 367 10.72 4.05 10.51
CA PRO A 367 10.63 4.27 11.94
C PRO A 367 9.25 4.87 12.27
N LEU A 368 8.49 4.23 13.17
CA LEU A 368 7.15 4.70 13.55
C LEU A 368 7.22 5.70 14.70
N SER A 369 7.99 5.37 15.74
CA SER A 369 8.21 6.26 16.87
C SER A 369 9.45 5.83 17.65
N LEU A 370 10.25 6.80 18.06
CA LEU A 370 11.32 6.61 19.04
C LEU A 370 11.01 7.53 20.23
N ILE A 371 10.86 6.93 21.41
CA ILE A 371 10.39 7.64 22.62
C ILE A 371 11.41 7.41 23.74
N GLY A 372 11.91 8.51 24.32
CA GLY A 372 12.83 8.50 25.45
C GLY A 372 12.17 8.17 26.79
N GLU A 373 12.95 8.23 27.86
CA GLU A 373 12.51 7.89 29.23
C GLU A 373 11.42 8.80 29.80
N VAL A 374 11.31 10.02 29.30
CA VAL A 374 10.34 11.04 29.73
C VAL A 374 9.24 11.26 28.69
N ASP A 375 8.92 10.22 27.92
CA ASP A 375 7.95 10.24 26.83
C ASP A 375 8.23 11.31 25.76
N THR A 376 9.49 11.74 25.65
CA THR A 376 9.91 12.72 24.66
C THR A 376 10.21 12.05 23.32
N PRO A 377 9.62 12.53 22.21
CA PRO A 377 9.90 11.97 20.89
C PRO A 377 11.32 12.33 20.46
N TYR A 378 12.05 11.34 19.98
CA TYR A 378 13.33 11.56 19.32
C TYR A 378 13.07 12.12 17.91
N LEU A 379 13.98 12.98 17.47
CA LEU A 379 13.89 13.64 16.17
C LEU A 379 14.89 13.03 15.20
N GLU A 380 14.55 13.01 13.91
CA GLU A 380 15.55 12.70 12.89
C GLU A 380 16.70 13.70 12.97
N GLU A 381 17.92 13.24 12.71
CA GLU A 381 19.14 14.05 12.75
C GLU A 381 19.05 15.29 11.85
N THR A 382 18.39 15.15 10.70
CA THR A 382 18.20 16.21 9.69
C THR A 382 17.14 17.24 10.07
N VAL A 383 16.28 16.95 11.06
CA VAL A 383 15.16 17.82 11.43
C VAL A 383 15.66 18.94 12.35
N PRO A 384 15.51 20.22 11.94
CA PRO A 384 15.87 21.35 12.79
C PRO A 384 15.07 21.32 14.10
N SER A 385 15.71 21.56 15.23
CA SER A 385 14.99 21.75 16.49
C SER A 385 15.73 22.69 17.42
N THR A 386 14.94 23.47 18.16
CA THR A 386 15.39 24.45 19.15
C THR A 386 15.75 23.82 20.50
N ASN A 387 15.46 22.53 20.70
CA ASN A 387 15.77 21.81 21.93
C ASN A 387 17.09 21.04 21.80
N PRO A 388 18.19 21.49 22.43
CA PRO A 388 19.48 20.81 22.38
C PRO A 388 19.54 19.53 23.22
N LEU A 389 18.54 19.28 24.09
CA LEU A 389 18.44 18.08 24.92
C LEU A 389 17.64 16.96 24.24
N ALA A 390 17.00 17.24 23.10
CA ALA A 390 16.22 16.25 22.36
C ALA A 390 17.13 15.15 21.81
N GLY A 391 16.73 13.90 22.03
CA GLY A 391 17.39 12.75 21.43
C GLY A 391 17.27 12.78 19.90
N ARG A 392 18.28 12.24 19.23
CA ARG A 392 18.35 12.20 17.76
C ARG A 392 18.50 10.79 17.26
N TYR A 393 18.03 10.53 16.06
CA TYR A 393 18.31 9.28 15.38
C TYR A 393 18.56 9.47 13.88
N ALA A 394 19.33 8.55 13.32
CA ALA A 394 19.57 8.42 11.89
C ALA A 394 19.49 6.95 11.49
N ILE A 395 19.08 6.68 10.24
CA ILE A 395 19.07 5.34 9.68
C ILE A 395 20.23 5.26 8.69
N ARG A 396 21.22 4.43 9.00
CA ARG A 396 22.43 4.26 8.19
C ARG A 396 22.81 2.79 8.15
N ASN A 397 23.17 2.26 6.98
CA ASN A 397 23.75 0.93 6.82
C ASN A 397 22.92 -0.21 7.45
N GLY A 398 21.58 -0.12 7.39
CA GLY A 398 20.68 -1.11 8.01
C GLY A 398 20.67 -1.08 9.54
N ARG A 399 21.06 0.05 10.14
CA ARG A 399 21.06 0.30 11.58
C ARG A 399 20.33 1.59 11.90
N ILE A 400 19.76 1.64 13.10
CA ILE A 400 19.25 2.87 13.70
C ILE A 400 20.33 3.37 14.64
N GLU A 401 20.99 4.46 14.27
CA GLU A 401 21.96 5.14 15.10
C GLU A 401 21.23 6.18 15.95
N ILE A 402 21.47 6.15 17.26
CA ILE A 402 20.70 6.91 18.23
C ILE A 402 21.65 7.73 19.08
N THR A 403 21.48 9.04 19.06
CA THR A 403 22.09 9.95 20.03
C THR A 403 21.12 10.10 21.20
N PRO A 404 21.48 9.63 22.41
CA PRO A 404 20.59 9.69 23.56
C PRO A 404 20.13 11.11 23.86
N ALA A 405 18.84 11.26 24.19
CA ALA A 405 18.34 12.48 24.78
C ALA A 405 19.06 12.76 26.10
N LYS A 406 19.05 14.01 26.54
CA LYS A 406 19.66 14.42 27.81
C LYS A 406 18.59 14.84 28.80
N TRP A 407 18.82 14.51 30.06
CA TRP A 407 18.10 15.07 31.19
C TRP A 407 18.35 16.58 31.30
N PRO A 408 17.50 17.34 32.02
CA PRO A 408 17.72 18.76 32.26
C PRO A 408 19.06 19.09 32.93
N ASP A 409 19.65 18.14 33.65
CA ASP A 409 20.97 18.22 34.27
C ASP A 409 22.14 17.91 33.30
N GLY A 410 21.84 17.62 32.04
CA GLY A 410 22.80 17.33 30.97
C GLY A 410 23.25 15.87 30.88
N ARG A 411 22.81 14.98 31.79
CA ARG A 411 23.15 13.55 31.73
C ARG A 411 22.42 12.86 30.58
N PRO A 412 23.04 11.91 29.85
CA PRO A 412 22.33 11.16 28.83
C PRO A 412 21.27 10.24 29.48
N GLN A 413 20.15 10.07 28.79
CA GLN A 413 19.19 9.01 29.11
C GLN A 413 19.83 7.64 28.87
N SER A 414 19.37 6.65 29.62
CA SER A 414 19.86 5.27 29.67
C SER A 414 19.10 4.32 28.73
N LEU A 415 17.88 4.65 28.33
CA LEU A 415 17.07 3.84 27.43
C LEU A 415 16.23 4.64 26.43
N VAL A 416 15.75 3.94 25.40
CA VAL A 416 14.80 4.43 24.40
C VAL A 416 13.88 3.31 23.97
N ASN A 417 12.59 3.62 23.78
CA ASN A 417 11.63 2.70 23.18
C ASN A 417 11.56 2.96 21.68
N ILE A 418 11.82 1.92 20.89
CA ILE A 418 11.82 1.99 19.44
C ILE A 418 10.63 1.19 18.92
N ARG A 419 9.86 1.81 18.03
CA ARG A 419 8.81 1.19 17.24
C ARG A 419 9.11 1.43 15.76
N VAL A 420 9.23 0.36 14.98
CA VAL A 420 9.53 0.41 13.56
C VAL A 420 8.66 -0.55 12.76
N TRP A 421 8.40 -0.22 11.50
CA TRP A 421 7.94 -1.19 10.51
C TRP A 421 9.12 -1.88 9.87
N ILE A 422 9.04 -3.20 9.86
CA ILE A 422 9.96 -4.11 9.19
C ILE A 422 9.19 -4.92 8.15
N SER A 423 9.87 -5.38 7.12
CA SER A 423 9.35 -6.37 6.19
C SER A 423 10.22 -7.61 6.22
N ALA A 424 9.60 -8.79 6.15
CA ALA A 424 10.30 -10.06 6.20
C ALA A 424 10.61 -10.60 4.79
N GLY A 425 11.87 -10.99 4.58
CA GLY A 425 12.31 -11.76 3.41
C GLY A 425 12.72 -10.92 2.19
N GLU A 426 13.11 -11.61 1.11
CA GLU A 426 13.52 -11.02 -0.19
C GLU A 426 12.39 -10.30 -0.94
N ALA A 427 11.15 -10.39 -0.45
CA ALA A 427 9.98 -9.75 -1.07
C ALA A 427 9.92 -8.23 -0.86
N ALA A 428 10.75 -7.69 0.03
CA ALA A 428 10.95 -6.25 0.19
C ALA A 428 12.06 -5.75 -0.74
N ASN A 429 11.77 -4.70 -1.51
CA ASN A 429 12.66 -4.14 -2.54
C ASN A 429 13.34 -2.84 -2.11
#